data_AF-A0A235EZE0-F1
#
_entry.id   AF-A0A235EZE0-F1
#
_cell.length_a   1.000
_cell.length_b   1.000
_cell.length_c   1.000
_cell.angle_alpha   90.00
_cell.angle_beta   90.00
_cell.angle_gamma   90.00
#
_symmetry.space_group_name_H-M   'P 1'
#
loop_
_entity.id
_entity.type
_entity.pdbx_description
1 polymer ?
#
loop_
_entity_poly.entity_id
_entity_poly.type
_entity_poly.pdbx_seq_one_letter_code
_entity_poly.pdbx_strand_id
1 'polypeptide(L)'
;MTTELARRAADGDTSPEVVAWIADGLRRHLAGDDLEHAFGLDRASRLRERNQALRDAAALLERDDGPWRCALRLESAIRRYESRVGPLAVRDPYTPLAPIDEALRRAFDTGQRIPTTARNLFDLIR
;
A
#
# COMPACT_ATOMS: atom_id res chain seq x y z
N MET A 1 -5.44 1.25 0.87
CA MET A 1 -6.36 1.63 1.95
C MET A 1 -7.19 0.45 2.44
N THR A 2 -7.76 -0.43 1.59
CA THR A 2 -8.66 -1.49 2.07
C THR A 2 -7.95 -2.54 2.93
N THR A 3 -6.69 -2.86 2.61
CA THR A 3 -5.94 -3.87 3.39
C THR A 3 -5.51 -3.32 4.75
N GLU A 4 -5.18 -2.03 4.82
CA GLU A 4 -4.88 -1.35 6.09
C GLU A 4 -6.12 -1.25 6.98
N LEU A 5 -7.29 -0.92 6.42
CA LEU A 5 -8.54 -0.89 7.16
C LEU A 5 -8.93 -2.27 7.70
N ALA A 6 -8.69 -3.34 6.92
CA ALA A 6 -8.90 -4.71 7.36
C ALA A 6 -8.01 -5.08 8.56
N ARG A 7 -6.74 -4.67 8.55
CA ARG A 7 -5.81 -4.89 9.68
C ARG A 7 -6.27 -4.14 10.92
N ARG A 8 -6.56 -2.84 10.78
CA ARG A 8 -7.06 -2.00 11.87
C ARG A 8 -8.33 -2.61 12.49
N ALA A 9 -9.27 -3.06 11.66
CA ALA A 9 -10.47 -3.76 12.14
C ALA A 9 -10.13 -5.04 12.92
N ALA A 10 -9.16 -5.83 12.46
CA ALA A 10 -8.71 -7.04 13.16
C ALA A 10 -8.04 -6.75 14.51
N ASP A 11 -7.38 -5.60 14.64
CA ASP A 11 -6.79 -5.12 15.89
C ASP A 11 -7.84 -4.48 16.84
N GLY A 12 -9.12 -4.48 16.45
CA GLY A 12 -10.22 -3.93 17.24
C GLY A 12 -10.40 -2.41 17.09
N ASP A 13 -9.78 -1.79 16.08
CA ASP A 13 -10.02 -0.38 15.76
C ASP A 13 -11.48 -0.18 15.32
N THR A 14 -12.20 0.66 16.04
CA THR A 14 -13.60 1.02 15.80
C THR A 14 -13.76 2.49 15.38
N SER A 15 -12.68 3.10 14.89
CA SER A 15 -12.69 4.45 14.34
C SER A 15 -13.73 4.61 13.22
N PRO A 16 -14.26 5.84 13.01
CA PRO A 16 -15.33 6.08 12.04
C PRO A 16 -15.01 5.60 10.63
N GLU A 17 -13.74 5.68 10.22
CA GLU A 17 -13.27 5.21 8.92
C GLU A 17 -13.40 3.69 8.77
N VAL A 18 -12.96 2.92 9.77
CA VAL A 18 -13.04 1.45 9.78
C VAL A 18 -14.50 1.01 9.80
N VAL A 19 -15.32 1.63 10.65
CA VAL A 19 -16.76 1.31 10.74
C VAL A 19 -17.48 1.61 9.43
N ALA A 20 -17.19 2.75 8.79
CA ALA A 20 -17.77 3.11 7.50
C ALA A 20 -17.38 2.11 6.40
N TRP A 21 -16.12 1.68 6.37
CA TRP A 21 -15.63 0.67 5.42
C TRP A 21 -16.32 -0.69 5.64
N ILE A 22 -16.43 -1.15 6.90
CA ILE A 22 -17.16 -2.40 7.22
C ILE A 22 -18.62 -2.31 6.78
N ALA A 23 -19.30 -1.20 7.10
CA ALA A 23 -20.70 -1.01 6.75
C ALA A 23 -20.92 -1.00 5.23
N ASP A 24 -20.02 -0.37 4.47
CA ASP A 24 -20.09 -0.36 3.00
C ASP A 24 -19.83 -1.75 2.41
N GLY A 25 -18.81 -2.46 2.90
CA GLY A 25 -18.51 -3.83 2.49
C GLY A 25 -19.67 -4.79 2.74
N LEU A 26 -20.25 -4.76 3.95
CA LEU A 26 -21.42 -5.58 4.28
C LEU A 26 -22.63 -5.23 3.42
N ARG A 27 -22.85 -3.94 3.10
CA ARG A 27 -23.95 -3.52 2.22
C ARG A 27 -23.82 -4.11 0.82
N ARG A 28 -22.62 -4.09 0.23
CA ARG A 28 -22.36 -4.68 -1.10
C ARG A 28 -22.49 -6.20 -1.07
N HIS A 29 -22.00 -6.84 -0.02
CA HIS A 29 -22.17 -8.28 0.14
C HIS A 29 -23.65 -8.68 0.20
N LEU A 30 -24.46 -7.96 0.98
CA LEU A 30 -25.91 -8.17 1.04
C LEU A 30 -26.62 -7.88 -0.30
N ALA A 31 -26.02 -7.07 -1.18
CA ALA A 31 -26.51 -6.83 -2.54
C ALA A 31 -26.11 -7.91 -3.54
N GLY A 32 -25.28 -8.88 -3.16
CA GLY A 32 -24.93 -10.06 -3.95
C GLY A 32 -23.46 -10.21 -4.32
N ASP A 33 -22.60 -9.25 -3.96
CA ASP A 33 -21.15 -9.39 -4.18
C ASP A 33 -20.56 -10.45 -3.23
N ASP A 34 -19.53 -11.17 -3.68
CA ASP A 34 -18.74 -12.01 -2.77
C ASP A 34 -17.99 -11.13 -1.74
N LEU A 35 -17.67 -11.70 -0.58
CA LEU A 35 -17.03 -10.95 0.51
C LEU A 35 -15.67 -10.34 0.11
N GLU A 36 -14.87 -11.03 -0.71
CA GLU A 36 -13.57 -10.47 -1.12
C GLU A 36 -13.76 -9.24 -1.99
N HIS A 37 -14.70 -9.30 -2.94
CA HIS A 37 -15.00 -8.19 -3.83
C HIS A 37 -15.67 -7.02 -3.09
N ALA A 38 -16.63 -7.34 -2.22
CA ALA A 38 -17.40 -6.36 -1.46
C ALA A 38 -16.50 -5.48 -0.58
N PHE A 39 -15.49 -6.09 0.06
CA PHE A 39 -14.53 -5.39 0.91
C PHE A 39 -13.30 -4.86 0.14
N GLY A 40 -13.21 -5.11 -1.17
CA GLY A 40 -12.05 -4.72 -1.99
C GLY A 40 -10.76 -5.43 -1.57
N LEU A 41 -10.89 -6.67 -1.09
CA LEU A 41 -9.81 -7.56 -0.68
C LEU A 41 -9.48 -8.61 -1.75
N ASP A 42 -10.16 -8.58 -2.89
CA ASP A 42 -9.81 -9.39 -4.06
C ASP A 42 -8.41 -9.04 -4.59
N ARG A 43 -7.83 -9.95 -5.36
CA ARG A 43 -6.47 -9.80 -5.92
C ARG A 43 -6.32 -8.55 -6.79
N ALA A 44 -7.31 -8.22 -7.61
CA ALA A 44 -7.22 -7.07 -8.52
C ALA A 44 -7.27 -5.76 -7.75
N SER A 45 -8.11 -5.65 -6.71
CA SER A 45 -8.13 -4.49 -5.81
C SER A 45 -6.81 -4.31 -5.08
N ARG A 46 -6.26 -5.39 -4.50
CA ARG A 46 -4.93 -5.35 -3.85
C ARG A 46 -3.82 -4.93 -4.82
N LEU A 47 -3.89 -5.36 -6.08
CA LEU A 47 -2.91 -4.98 -7.11
C LEU A 47 -3.01 -3.47 -7.46
N ARG A 48 -4.23 -2.95 -7.59
CA ARG A 48 -4.47 -1.52 -7.83
C ARG A 48 -3.97 -0.68 -6.67
N GLU A 49 -4.26 -1.12 -5.44
CA GLU A 49 -3.80 -0.46 -4.22
C GLU A 49 -2.27 -0.41 -4.13
N ARG A 50 -1.60 -1.55 -4.40
CA ARG A 50 -0.14 -1.61 -4.46
C ARG A 50 0.41 -0.61 -5.48
N ASN A 51 -0.15 -0.60 -6.68
CA ASN A 51 0.30 0.29 -7.75
C ASN A 51 0.13 1.76 -7.37
N GLN A 52 -1.00 2.11 -6.76
CA GLN A 52 -1.24 3.47 -6.31
C GLN A 52 -0.24 3.88 -5.22
N ALA A 53 -0.01 3.03 -4.22
CA ALA A 53 0.96 3.29 -3.16
C ALA A 53 2.39 3.48 -3.70
N LEU A 54 2.79 2.71 -4.72
CA LEU A 54 4.07 2.88 -5.40
C LEU A 54 4.15 4.17 -6.23
N ARG A 55 3.04 4.64 -6.81
CA ARG A 55 2.98 5.94 -7.49
C ARG A 55 3.06 7.11 -6.51
N ASP A 56 2.35 7.02 -5.38
CA ASP A 56 2.46 8.01 -4.31
C ASP A 56 3.91 8.10 -3.82
N ALA A 57 4.58 6.95 -3.62
CA ALA A 57 5.99 6.88 -3.27
C ALA A 57 6.89 7.51 -4.34
N ALA A 58 6.60 7.28 -5.62
CA ALA A 58 7.34 7.89 -6.72
C ALA A 58 7.18 9.41 -6.75
N ALA A 59 5.98 9.93 -6.53
CA ALA A 59 5.70 11.37 -6.49
C ALA A 59 6.50 12.07 -5.37
N LEU A 60 6.69 11.42 -4.23
CA LEU A 60 7.54 11.93 -3.13
C LEU A 60 9.04 11.93 -3.46
N LEU A 61 9.47 11.15 -4.45
CA LEU A 61 10.87 11.01 -4.89
C LEU A 61 11.15 11.73 -6.21
N GLU A 62 10.13 12.33 -6.82
CA GLU A 62 10.23 12.99 -8.11
C GLU A 62 11.15 14.22 -8.03
N ARG A 63 11.91 14.43 -9.11
CA ARG A 63 12.83 15.55 -9.34
C ARG A 63 12.86 15.85 -10.83
N ASP A 64 13.41 16.99 -11.22
CA ASP A 64 13.60 17.42 -12.62
C ASP A 64 14.72 16.65 -13.36
N ASP A 65 14.84 15.34 -13.15
CA ASP A 65 15.82 14.45 -13.79
C ASP A 65 15.20 13.24 -14.50
N GLY A 66 13.87 13.23 -14.58
CA GLY A 66 13.09 12.32 -15.42
C GLY A 66 12.69 10.98 -14.77
N PRO A 67 11.74 10.27 -15.39
CA PRO A 67 11.08 9.10 -14.79
C PRO A 67 12.03 7.91 -14.53
N TRP A 68 13.07 7.73 -15.35
CA TRP A 68 14.06 6.67 -15.13
C TRP A 68 14.87 6.87 -13.85
N ARG A 69 15.30 8.11 -13.58
CA ARG A 69 16.02 8.44 -12.34
C ARG A 69 15.10 8.30 -11.13
N CYS A 70 13.83 8.67 -11.26
CA CYS A 70 12.81 8.42 -10.24
C CYS A 70 12.65 6.92 -9.95
N ALA A 71 12.57 6.07 -10.98
CA ALA A 71 12.46 4.61 -10.82
C ALA A 71 13.66 3.99 -10.07
N LEU A 72 14.90 4.46 -10.34
CA LEU A 72 16.10 4.02 -9.61
C LEU A 72 16.08 4.44 -8.13
N ARG A 73 15.58 5.66 -7.84
CA ARG A 73 15.38 6.11 -6.45
C ARG A 73 14.33 5.27 -5.74
N LEU A 74 13.21 5.00 -6.41
CA LEU A 74 12.14 4.16 -5.88
C LEU A 74 12.63 2.74 -5.60
N GLU A 75 13.39 2.14 -6.51
CA GLU A 75 14.03 0.84 -6.32
C GLU A 75 14.91 0.83 -5.05
N SER A 76 15.75 1.85 -4.88
CA SER A 76 16.62 1.99 -3.71
C SER A 76 15.81 2.17 -2.42
N ALA A 77 14.71 2.93 -2.47
CA ALA A 77 13.82 3.14 -1.33
C ALA A 77 13.10 1.85 -0.93
N ILE A 78 12.61 1.06 -1.90
CA ILE A 78 12.00 -0.25 -1.66
C ILE A 78 12.99 -1.19 -0.97
N ARG A 79 14.23 -1.29 -1.46
CA ARG A 79 15.27 -2.13 -0.83
C ARG A 79 15.60 -1.70 0.60
N ARG A 80 15.69 -0.39 0.84
CA ARG A 80 15.90 0.16 2.19
C ARG A 80 14.72 -0.18 3.10
N TYR A 81 13.51 -0.05 2.60
CA TYR A 81 12.31 -0.35 3.37
C TYR A 81 12.28 -1.83 3.75
N GLU A 82 12.40 -2.72 2.78
CA GLU A 82 12.36 -4.17 2.97
C GLU A 82 13.44 -4.67 3.94
N SER A 83 14.68 -4.17 3.81
CA SER A 83 15.81 -4.63 4.64
C SER A 83 15.84 -4.05 6.05
N ARG A 84 15.32 -2.83 6.26
CA ARG A 84 15.53 -2.10 7.52
C ARG A 84 14.26 -1.52 8.12
N VAL A 85 13.45 -0.81 7.33
CA VAL A 85 12.32 -0.04 7.86
C VAL A 85 11.13 -0.94 8.19
N GLY A 86 10.79 -1.88 7.30
CA GLY A 86 9.72 -2.84 7.49
C GLY A 86 9.89 -3.68 8.77
N PRO A 87 11.03 -4.37 8.95
CA PRO A 87 11.29 -5.13 10.18
C PRO A 87 11.23 -4.27 11.45
N LEU A 88 11.69 -3.01 11.39
CA LEU A 88 11.63 -2.09 12.51
C LEU A 88 10.18 -1.68 12.83
N ALA A 89 9.38 -1.36 11.82
CA ALA A 89 7.99 -0.96 11.95
C ALA A 89 7.10 -2.09 12.51
N VAL A 90 7.44 -3.36 12.21
CA VAL A 90 6.77 -4.52 12.84
C VAL A 90 7.10 -4.62 14.32
N ARG A 91 8.35 -4.34 14.72
CA ARG A 91 8.79 -4.40 16.11
C ARG A 91 8.22 -3.25 16.96
N ASP A 92 8.10 -2.07 16.37
CA ASP A 92 7.54 -0.88 17.01
C ASP A 92 6.53 -0.18 16.07
N PRO A 93 5.24 -0.55 16.17
CA PRO A 93 4.18 0.02 15.34
C PRO A 93 3.96 1.52 15.53
N TYR A 94 4.44 2.09 16.64
CA TYR A 94 4.25 3.51 16.97
C TYR A 94 5.41 4.38 16.50
N THR A 95 6.48 3.79 15.95
CA THR A 95 7.57 4.55 15.35
C THR A 95 7.04 5.41 14.20
N PRO A 96 7.21 6.73 14.23
CA PRO A 96 6.81 7.61 13.13
C PRO A 96 7.66 7.29 11.90
N LEU A 97 7.01 7.06 10.77
CA LEU A 97 7.65 6.78 9.49
C LEU A 97 7.77 8.07 8.68
N ALA A 98 8.82 8.16 7.86
CA ALA A 98 8.88 9.21 6.84
C ALA A 98 7.74 9.00 5.82
N PRO A 99 7.21 10.06 5.18
CA PRO A 99 6.09 9.93 4.23
C PRO A 99 6.33 8.90 3.11
N ILE A 100 7.58 8.79 2.64
CA ILE A 100 7.97 7.78 1.65
C ILE A 100 7.85 6.36 2.20
N ASP A 101 8.25 6.14 3.45
CA ASP A 101 8.20 4.83 4.09
C ASP A 101 6.75 4.46 4.46
N GLU A 102 5.88 5.43 4.73
CA GLU A 102 4.43 5.20 4.87
C GLU A 102 3.79 4.75 3.55
N ALA A 103 4.14 5.40 2.43
CA ALA A 103 3.68 4.98 1.11
C ALA A 103 4.18 3.56 0.78
N LEU A 104 5.43 3.24 1.10
CA LEU A 104 5.97 1.90 0.93
C LEU A 104 5.28 0.89 1.86
N ARG A 105 5.03 1.22 3.12
CA ARG A 105 4.25 0.37 4.05
C ARG A 105 2.91 -0.02 3.44
N ARG A 106 2.15 0.98 2.96
CA ARG A 106 0.87 0.74 2.27
C ARG A 106 1.01 -0.22 1.08
N ALA A 107 2.09 -0.14 0.31
CA ALA A 107 2.33 -1.05 -0.81
C ALA A 107 2.59 -2.50 -0.32
N PHE A 108 3.45 -2.68 0.67
CA PHE A 108 3.78 -3.99 1.24
C PHE A 108 2.58 -4.64 1.95
N ASP A 109 1.76 -3.84 2.60
CA ASP A 109 0.59 -4.30 3.34
C ASP A 109 -0.46 -4.99 2.48
N THR A 110 -0.51 -4.67 1.18
CA THR A 110 -1.39 -5.35 0.22
C THR A 110 -1.11 -6.86 0.07
N GLY A 111 0.04 -7.34 0.58
CA GLY A 111 0.51 -8.72 0.42
C GLY A 111 0.83 -9.11 -1.02
N GLN A 112 0.78 -8.15 -1.96
CA GLN A 112 1.15 -8.38 -3.35
C GLN A 112 2.65 -8.27 -3.52
N ARG A 113 3.19 -9.07 -4.44
CA ARG A 113 4.61 -8.99 -4.80
C ARG A 113 4.97 -7.58 -5.25
N ILE A 114 5.97 -6.98 -4.61
CA ILE A 114 6.49 -5.65 -4.96
C ILE A 114 7.46 -5.79 -6.15
N PRO A 115 7.36 -4.94 -7.19
CA PRO A 115 8.39 -4.86 -8.23
C PRO A 115 9.69 -4.32 -7.63
N THR A 116 10.79 -5.08 -7.77
CA THR A 116 12.08 -4.74 -7.16
C THR A 116 13.13 -4.27 -8.16
N THR A 117 12.77 -4.13 -9.44
CA THR A 117 13.66 -3.68 -10.51
C THR A 117 13.25 -2.31 -11.02
N ALA A 118 14.22 -1.43 -11.27
CA ALA A 118 13.97 -0.10 -11.84
C ALA A 118 13.19 -0.15 -13.15
N ARG A 119 13.36 -1.19 -13.97
CA ARG A 119 12.60 -1.38 -15.21
C ARG A 119 11.10 -1.55 -14.96
N ASN A 120 10.71 -2.48 -14.08
CA ASN A 120 9.31 -2.71 -13.79
C ASN A 120 8.67 -1.51 -13.07
N LEU A 121 9.46 -0.80 -12.26
CA LEU A 121 9.02 0.42 -11.59
C LEU A 121 8.83 1.57 -12.58
N PHE A 122 9.73 1.73 -13.54
CA PHE A 122 9.59 2.69 -14.64
C PHE A 122 8.30 2.46 -15.42
N ASP A 123 8.01 1.22 -15.80
CA ASP A 123 6.78 0.87 -16.53
C ASP A 123 5.51 1.13 -15.70
N LEU A 124 5.62 1.09 -14.36
CA LEU A 124 4.48 1.33 -13.46
C LEU A 124 4.20 2.82 -13.25
N ILE A 125 5.24 3.66 -13.21
CA ILE A 125 5.14 5.10 -12.90
C ILE A 125 5.05 5.99 -14.14
N ARG A 126 5.31 5.44 -15.34
CA ARG A 126 5.15 6.13 -16.61
C ARG A 126 3.68 6.33 -16.98
#